data_AF-A0A936AJL0-F1
#
_entry.id   AF-A0A936AJL0-F1
#
_cell.length_a   1.000
_cell.length_b   1.000
_cell.length_c   1.000
_cell.angle_alpha   90.00
_cell.angle_beta   90.00
_cell.angle_gamma   90.00
#
_symmetry.space_group_name_H-M   'P 1'
#
loop_
_entity.id
_entity.type
_entity.pdbx_description
1 polymer ?
#
loop_
_entity_poly.entity_id
_entity_poly.type
_entity_poly.pdbx_seq_one_letter_code
_entity_poly.pdbx_strand_id
1 'polypeptide(L)'
;MEEIIQYVSSILLLMLLVFGTGVSIHLITLRRKNRGLEAAFDGREPLSYQSFYENEFAGTSIPLETVTRVRRLLEGEFTVDLSRIRPDDDFTGNLNFLLKTNSVAASPLIGRLEREFSIRITSGEAAGLRTVRDIINLIQFKEKAQR
;
A
#
# COMPACT_ATOMS: atom_id res chain seq x y z
N MET A 1 -31.71 -35.77 -21.29
CA MET A 1 -30.58 -35.20 -22.06
C MET A 1 -30.75 -33.70 -22.24
N GLU A 2 -31.90 -33.23 -22.75
CA GLU A 2 -32.18 -31.79 -22.92
C GLU A 2 -32.11 -30.98 -21.61
N GLU A 3 -32.69 -31.50 -20.51
CA GLU A 3 -32.62 -30.81 -19.20
C GLU A 3 -31.17 -30.61 -18.73
N ILE A 4 -30.30 -31.61 -18.91
CA ILE A 4 -28.88 -31.55 -18.52
C ILE A 4 -28.15 -30.47 -19.34
N ILE A 5 -28.44 -30.38 -20.65
CA ILE A 5 -27.85 -29.37 -21.54
C ILE A 5 -28.27 -27.96 -21.11
N GLN A 6 -29.53 -27.78 -20.70
CA GLN A 6 -30.04 -26.49 -20.23
C GLN A 6 -29.39 -26.06 -18.91
N TYR A 7 -29.19 -26.99 -17.96
CA TYR A 7 -28.47 -26.70 -16.71
C TYR A 7 -27.01 -26.32 -16.95
N VAL A 8 -26.28 -27.06 -17.80
CA VAL A 8 -24.88 -26.77 -18.11
C VAL A 8 -24.74 -25.41 -18.79
N SER A 9 -25.62 -25.09 -19.74
CA SER A 9 -25.63 -23.79 -20.42
C SER A 9 -25.87 -22.63 -19.45
N SER A 10 -26.78 -22.82 -18.49
CA SER A 10 -27.09 -21.81 -17.47
C SER A 10 -25.90 -21.58 -16.51
N ILE A 11 -25.20 -22.64 -16.12
CA ILE A 11 -24.00 -22.57 -15.27
C ILE A 11 -22.86 -21.85 -16.01
N LEU A 12 -22.63 -22.17 -17.28
CA LEU A 12 -21.60 -21.50 -18.10
C LEU A 12 -21.89 -20.01 -18.26
N LEU A 13 -23.15 -19.64 -18.47
CA LEU A 13 -23.55 -18.25 -18.58
C LEU A 13 -23.34 -17.49 -17.26
N LEU A 14 -23.66 -18.12 -16.13
CA LEU A 14 -23.37 -17.58 -14.79
C LEU A 14 -21.87 -17.41 -14.56
N MET A 15 -21.04 -18.39 -14.93
CA MET A 15 -19.58 -18.29 -14.80
C MET A 15 -19.01 -17.15 -15.64
N LEU A 16 -19.47 -16.99 -16.88
CA LEU A 16 -19.05 -15.87 -17.76
C LEU A 16 -19.45 -14.51 -17.18
N LEU A 17 -20.62 -14.41 -16.56
CA LEU A 17 -21.10 -13.17 -15.95
C LEU A 17 -20.28 -12.80 -14.70
N VAL A 18 -19.99 -13.78 -13.83
CA VAL A 18 -19.11 -13.60 -12.66
C VAL A 18 -17.68 -13.26 -13.10
N PHE A 19 -17.15 -13.93 -14.12
CA PHE A 19 -15.81 -13.65 -14.64
C PHE A 19 -15.74 -12.26 -15.29
N GLY A 20 -16.72 -11.91 -16.12
CA GLY A 20 -16.80 -10.61 -16.80
C GLY A 20 -16.91 -9.45 -15.81
N THR A 21 -17.71 -9.59 -14.77
CA THR A 21 -17.81 -8.59 -13.69
C THR A 21 -16.52 -8.49 -12.88
N GLY A 22 -15.87 -9.62 -12.56
CA GLY A 22 -14.59 -9.65 -11.86
C GLY A 22 -13.47 -8.94 -12.63
N VAL A 23 -13.32 -9.23 -13.92
CA VAL A 23 -12.34 -8.56 -14.80
C VAL A 23 -12.63 -7.06 -14.89
N SER A 24 -13.90 -6.67 -15.02
CA SER A 24 -14.30 -5.26 -15.09
C SER A 24 -13.94 -4.49 -13.82
N ILE A 25 -14.23 -5.05 -12.64
CA ILE A 25 -13.86 -4.46 -11.35
C ILE A 25 -12.34 -4.35 -11.22
N HIS A 26 -11.60 -5.39 -11.62
CA HIS A 26 -10.14 -5.39 -11.58
C HIS A 26 -9.56 -4.27 -12.46
N LEU A 27 -10.04 -4.12 -13.69
CA LEU A 27 -9.59 -3.06 -14.59
C LEU A 27 -9.92 -1.64 -14.08
N ILE A 28 -11.11 -1.45 -13.50
CA ILE A 28 -11.51 -0.16 -12.91
C ILE A 28 -10.60 0.21 -11.73
N THR A 29 -10.31 -0.75 -10.85
CA THR A 29 -9.45 -0.51 -9.67
C THR A 29 -8.01 -0.19 -10.07
N LEU A 30 -7.45 -0.88 -11.07
CA LEU A 30 -6.14 -0.56 -11.63
C LEU A 30 -6.10 0.85 -12.22
N ARG A 31 -7.11 1.24 -13.01
CA ARG A 31 -7.19 2.59 -13.58
C ARG A 31 -7.28 3.67 -12.51
N ARG A 32 -8.06 3.44 -11.45
CA ARG A 32 -8.17 4.38 -10.31
C ARG A 32 -6.82 4.55 -9.61
N LYS A 33 -6.10 3.45 -9.35
CA LYS A 33 -4.76 3.50 -8.75
C LYS A 33 -3.77 4.24 -9.64
N ASN A 34 -3.72 3.92 -10.93
CA ASN A 34 -2.79 4.57 -11.87
C ASN A 34 -3.04 6.08 -11.96
N ARG A 35 -4.31 6.51 -12.08
CA ARG A 35 -4.66 7.94 -12.07
C ARG A 35 -4.30 8.62 -10.76
N GLY A 36 -4.51 7.93 -9.63
CA GLY A 36 -4.12 8.43 -8.32
C GLY A 36 -2.60 8.61 -8.20
N LEU A 37 -1.81 7.65 -8.71
CA LEU A 37 -0.36 7.74 -8.75
C LEU A 37 0.12 8.86 -9.67
N GLU A 38 -0.45 8.99 -10.87
CA GLU A 38 -0.14 10.09 -11.79
C GLU A 38 -0.42 11.45 -11.14
N ALA A 39 -1.58 11.62 -10.51
CA ALA A 39 -1.94 12.86 -9.84
C ALA A 39 -1.07 13.14 -8.59
N ALA A 40 -0.80 12.13 -7.77
CA ALA A 40 -0.02 12.29 -6.55
C ALA A 40 1.47 12.53 -6.83
N PHE A 41 2.00 11.95 -7.91
CA PHE A 41 3.42 11.94 -8.24
C PHE A 41 3.77 12.78 -9.47
N ASP A 42 2.86 13.65 -9.91
CA ASP A 42 3.10 14.51 -11.07
C ASP A 42 4.36 15.37 -10.89
N GLY A 43 5.18 15.44 -11.94
CA GLY A 43 6.45 16.18 -11.94
C GLY A 43 7.53 15.67 -10.97
N ARG A 44 7.38 14.49 -10.37
CA ARG A 44 8.38 13.90 -9.46
C ARG A 44 9.25 12.88 -10.20
N GLU A 45 10.57 13.04 -10.09
CA GLU A 45 11.53 12.05 -10.56
C GLU A 45 11.52 10.79 -9.66
N PRO A 46 11.63 9.59 -10.24
CA PRO A 46 11.72 8.36 -9.47
C PRO A 46 13.07 8.29 -8.74
N LEU A 47 13.01 7.99 -7.43
CA LEU A 47 14.18 7.79 -6.59
C LEU A 47 14.44 6.31 -6.37
N SER A 48 15.71 5.92 -6.48
CA SER A 48 16.19 4.64 -5.96
C SER A 48 16.00 4.58 -4.43
N TYR A 49 16.06 3.38 -3.84
CA TYR A 49 16.00 3.27 -2.36
C TYR A 49 17.12 4.06 -1.69
N GLN A 50 18.33 4.00 -2.27
CA GLN A 50 19.49 4.73 -1.78
C GLN A 50 19.27 6.24 -1.86
N SER A 51 18.85 6.76 -3.02
CA SER A 51 18.62 8.19 -3.22
C SER A 51 17.46 8.72 -2.37
N PHE A 52 16.41 7.91 -2.18
CA PHE A 52 15.31 8.26 -1.27
C PHE A 52 15.82 8.42 0.17
N TYR A 53 16.66 7.49 0.63
CA TYR A 53 17.29 7.61 1.95
C TYR A 53 18.22 8.81 2.05
N GLU A 54 19.11 8.98 1.08
CA GLU A 54 20.11 10.05 1.07
C GLU A 54 19.46 11.45 1.07
N ASN A 55 18.39 11.62 0.31
CA ASN A 55 17.73 12.91 0.19
C ASN A 55 16.90 13.28 1.43
N GLU A 56 16.30 12.29 2.10
CA GLU A 56 15.21 12.54 3.06
C GLU A 56 15.52 12.14 4.50
N PHE A 57 16.51 11.26 4.69
CA PHE A 57 16.84 10.64 5.96
C PHE A 57 18.34 10.63 6.27
N ALA A 58 19.21 11.09 5.35
CA ALA A 58 20.62 11.27 5.65
C ALA A 58 20.82 12.24 6.83
N GLY A 59 21.70 11.87 7.75
CA GLY A 59 21.93 12.64 8.98
C GLY A 59 20.89 12.45 10.08
N THR A 60 19.84 11.66 9.83
CA THR A 60 18.92 11.21 10.89
C THR A 60 19.49 9.97 11.61
N SER A 61 18.86 9.59 12.72
CA SER A 61 19.20 8.36 13.44
C SER A 61 18.53 7.09 12.89
N ILE A 62 17.89 7.20 11.72
CA ILE A 62 17.17 6.11 11.05
C ILE A 62 18.15 5.40 10.09
N PRO A 63 18.34 4.07 10.19
CA PRO A 63 19.14 3.30 9.24
C PRO A 63 18.47 3.23 7.86
N LEU A 64 19.30 3.21 6.82
CA LEU A 64 18.89 2.95 5.43
C LEU A 64 18.03 1.69 5.29
N GLU A 65 18.37 0.65 6.05
CA GLU A 65 17.65 -0.63 6.03
C GLU A 65 16.18 -0.45 6.43
N THR A 66 15.90 0.27 7.52
CA THR A 66 14.53 0.55 7.98
C THR A 66 13.74 1.30 6.91
N VAL A 67 14.31 2.35 6.33
CA VAL A 67 13.67 3.13 5.25
C VAL A 67 13.36 2.26 4.03
N THR A 68 14.34 1.48 3.59
CA THR A 68 14.22 0.60 2.41
C THR A 68 13.17 -0.48 2.62
N ARG A 69 13.18 -1.13 3.79
CA ARG A 69 12.22 -2.18 4.14
C ARG A 69 10.80 -1.63 4.22
N VAL A 70 10.60 -0.45 4.83
CA VAL A 70 9.28 0.19 4.87
C VAL A 70 8.79 0.49 3.45
N ARG A 71 9.61 1.14 2.61
CA ARG A 71 9.19 1.46 1.23
C ARG A 71 8.85 0.21 0.43
N ARG A 72 9.70 -0.83 0.49
CA ARG A 72 9.44 -2.11 -0.18
C ARG A 72 8.15 -2.78 0.32
N LEU A 73 7.88 -2.71 1.61
CA LEU A 73 6.63 -3.24 2.19
C LEU A 73 5.41 -2.48 1.63
N LEU A 74 5.48 -1.15 1.55
CA LEU A 74 4.39 -0.34 0.99
C LEU A 74 4.16 -0.66 -0.49
N GLU A 75 5.23 -0.81 -1.28
CA GLU A 75 5.16 -1.22 -2.69
C GLU A 75 4.46 -2.59 -2.83
N GLY A 76 4.82 -3.56 -1.98
CA GLY A 76 4.21 -4.88 -1.94
C GLY A 76 2.76 -4.91 -1.45
N GLU A 77 2.43 -4.15 -0.41
CA GLU A 77 1.06 -4.00 0.12
C GLU A 77 0.13 -3.42 -0.94
N PHE A 78 0.53 -2.31 -1.55
CA PHE A 78 -0.33 -1.62 -2.50
C PHE A 78 -0.24 -2.15 -3.94
N THR A 79 0.78 -2.97 -4.23
CA THR A 79 1.08 -3.51 -5.57
C THR A 79 1.26 -2.38 -6.60
N VAL A 80 2.05 -1.37 -6.23
CA VAL A 80 2.32 -0.19 -7.05
C VAL A 80 3.79 0.21 -6.93
N ASP A 81 4.30 0.90 -7.95
CA ASP A 81 5.60 1.55 -7.88
C ASP A 81 5.52 2.82 -7.02
N LEU A 82 6.33 2.86 -5.95
CA LEU A 82 6.45 4.01 -5.04
C LEU A 82 7.82 4.70 -5.21
N SER A 83 8.48 4.55 -6.35
CA SER A 83 9.72 5.27 -6.66
C SER A 83 9.64 6.78 -6.54
N ARG A 84 8.46 7.35 -6.77
CA ARG A 84 8.21 8.80 -6.70
C ARG A 84 7.60 9.24 -5.36
N ILE A 85 7.52 8.34 -4.39
CA ILE A 85 6.99 8.66 -3.07
C ILE A 85 7.93 9.60 -2.33
N ARG A 86 7.36 10.49 -1.54
CA ARG A 86 8.05 11.39 -0.62
C ARG A 86 7.65 11.05 0.81
N PRO A 87 8.49 11.33 1.82
CA PRO A 87 8.17 11.00 3.20
C PRO A 87 6.89 11.66 3.70
N ASP A 88 6.61 12.87 3.22
CA ASP A 88 5.47 13.67 3.68
C ASP A 88 4.19 13.38 2.89
N ASP A 89 4.21 12.41 1.97
CA ASP A 89 2.99 11.93 1.31
C ASP A 89 2.02 11.33 2.35
N ASP A 90 0.76 11.77 2.30
CA ASP A 90 -0.26 11.54 3.32
C ASP A 90 -1.31 10.54 2.84
N PHE A 91 -1.47 9.43 3.56
CA PHE A 91 -2.48 8.38 3.35
C PHE A 91 -3.91 8.83 3.62
N THR A 92 -4.11 9.95 4.31
CA THR A 92 -5.42 10.62 4.46
C THR A 92 -5.66 11.71 3.40
N GLY A 93 -4.60 12.09 2.67
CA GLY A 93 -4.60 13.11 1.64
C GLY A 93 -4.29 12.51 0.26
N ASN A 94 -3.13 12.86 -0.29
CA ASN A 94 -2.76 12.54 -1.67
C ASN A 94 -2.62 11.03 -1.94
N LEU A 95 -2.37 10.20 -0.92
CA LEU A 95 -2.29 8.74 -1.06
C LEU A 95 -3.56 8.00 -0.62
N ASN A 96 -4.65 8.69 -0.27
CA ASN A 96 -5.88 8.05 0.22
C ASN A 96 -6.48 7.06 -0.80
N PHE A 97 -6.21 7.24 -2.09
CA PHE A 97 -6.65 6.31 -3.13
C PHE A 97 -6.01 4.91 -3.03
N LEU A 98 -4.88 4.76 -2.32
CA LEU A 98 -4.23 3.48 -2.06
C LEU A 98 -4.94 2.68 -0.96
N LEU A 99 -5.62 3.37 -0.05
CA LEU A 99 -6.33 2.73 1.04
C LEU A 99 -7.72 2.28 0.59
N LYS A 100 -8.18 1.17 1.18
CA LYS A 100 -9.60 0.75 1.11
C LYS A 100 -10.47 1.50 2.12
N THR A 101 -9.84 2.14 3.09
CA THR A 101 -10.42 2.85 4.24
C THR A 101 -9.87 4.27 4.27
N ASN A 102 -10.56 5.24 4.87
CA ASN A 102 -10.03 6.61 5.02
C ASN A 102 -8.96 6.73 6.14
N SER A 103 -8.28 5.63 6.51
CA SER A 103 -7.33 5.59 7.62
C SER A 103 -6.36 4.41 7.50
N VAL A 104 -5.08 4.66 7.81
CA VAL A 104 -4.04 3.65 7.92
C VAL A 104 -4.34 2.66 9.04
N ALA A 105 -4.89 3.12 10.17
CA ALA A 105 -5.22 2.27 11.31
C ALA A 105 -6.26 1.18 10.97
N ALA A 106 -7.18 1.48 10.06
CA ALA A 106 -8.19 0.54 9.58
C ALA A 106 -7.72 -0.29 8.37
N SER A 107 -6.49 -0.04 7.89
CA SER A 107 -5.91 -0.74 6.75
C SER A 107 -5.21 -2.04 7.21
N PRO A 108 -5.21 -3.11 6.38
CA PRO A 108 -4.37 -4.29 6.60
C PRO A 108 -2.87 -4.00 6.75
N LEU A 109 -2.43 -2.79 6.37
CA LEU A 109 -1.05 -2.33 6.46
C LEU A 109 -0.46 -2.47 7.88
N ILE A 110 -1.22 -2.17 8.94
CA ILE A 110 -0.74 -2.28 10.33
C ILE A 110 -0.28 -3.71 10.63
N GLY A 111 -1.12 -4.70 10.32
CA GLY A 111 -0.79 -6.11 10.56
C GLY A 111 0.35 -6.62 9.67
N ARG A 112 0.62 -5.99 8.51
CA ARG A 112 1.84 -6.28 7.74
C ARG A 112 3.08 -5.69 8.38
N LEU A 113 3.02 -4.43 8.83
CA LEU A 113 4.12 -3.76 9.51
C LEU A 113 4.52 -4.51 10.78
N GLU A 114 3.54 -4.91 11.61
CA GLU A 114 3.81 -5.69 12.82
C GLU A 114 4.53 -7.02 12.52
N ARG A 115 4.10 -7.74 11.47
CA ARG A 115 4.72 -9.01 11.08
C ARG A 115 6.12 -8.84 10.49
N GLU A 116 6.30 -7.87 9.58
CA GLU A 116 7.58 -7.61 8.91
C GLU A 116 8.66 -7.19 9.92
N PHE A 117 8.31 -6.30 10.84
CA PHE A 117 9.27 -5.74 11.80
C PHE A 117 9.25 -6.46 13.15
N SER A 118 8.38 -7.47 13.33
CA SER A 118 8.21 -8.19 14.61
C SER A 118 7.92 -7.26 15.79
N ILE A 119 7.12 -6.21 15.56
CA ILE A 119 6.73 -5.20 16.55
C ILE A 119 5.25 -5.28 16.90
N ARG A 120 4.84 -4.54 17.92
CA ARG A 120 3.42 -4.28 18.23
C ARG A 120 3.10 -2.80 18.08
N ILE A 121 2.04 -2.52 17.32
CA ILE A 121 1.50 -1.17 17.09
C ILE A 121 0.14 -1.10 17.77
N THR A 122 0.03 -0.24 18.77
CA THR A 122 -1.24 0.00 19.46
C THR A 122 -2.21 0.77 18.56
N SER A 123 -3.51 0.69 18.87
CA SER A 123 -4.52 1.47 18.13
C SER A 123 -4.27 2.98 18.17
N GLY A 124 -3.74 3.50 19.28
CA GLY A 124 -3.40 4.92 19.41
C GLY A 124 -2.23 5.34 18.52
N GLU A 125 -1.18 4.51 18.45
CA GLU A 125 -0.05 4.73 17.54
C GLU A 125 -0.50 4.64 16.08
N ALA A 126 -1.30 3.62 15.74
CA ALA A 126 -1.84 3.43 14.39
C ALA A 126 -2.73 4.60 13.96
N ALA A 127 -3.53 5.17 14.87
CA ALA A 127 -4.39 6.31 14.58
C ALA A 127 -3.60 7.58 14.22
N GLY A 128 -2.36 7.71 14.71
CA GLY A 128 -1.46 8.82 14.39
C GLY A 128 -0.72 8.67 13.06
N LEU A 129 -0.77 7.51 12.41
CA LEU A 129 -0.04 7.27 11.16
C LEU A 129 -0.77 7.91 9.98
N ARG A 130 -0.22 9.02 9.49
CA ARG A 130 -0.76 9.75 8.34
C ARG A 130 0.19 9.72 7.16
N THR A 131 1.47 9.93 7.39
CA THR A 131 2.49 10.04 6.35
C THR A 131 3.39 8.83 6.28
N VAL A 132 4.15 8.70 5.19
CA VAL A 132 5.23 7.70 5.08
C VAL A 132 6.30 7.91 6.16
N ARG A 133 6.61 9.18 6.47
CA ARG A 133 7.55 9.57 7.53
C ARG A 133 7.08 9.10 8.89
N ASP A 134 5.79 9.22 9.20
CA ASP A 134 5.22 8.74 10.47
C ASP A 134 5.43 7.23 10.64
N ILE A 135 5.20 6.45 9.57
CA ILE A 135 5.42 5.01 9.57
C ILE A 135 6.89 4.72 9.84
N ILE A 136 7.81 5.32 9.08
CA ILE A 136 9.25 5.08 9.22
C ILE A 136 9.73 5.43 10.63
N ASN A 137 9.30 6.57 11.18
CA ASN A 137 9.65 7.00 12.52
C ASN A 137 9.12 6.05 13.59
N LEU A 138 7.88 5.58 13.46
CA LEU A 138 7.29 4.63 14.40
C LEU A 138 8.07 3.31 14.38
N ILE A 139 8.35 2.77 13.19
CA ILE A 139 9.13 1.53 13.05
C ILE A 139 10.51 1.73 13.69
N GLN A 140 11.20 2.82 13.38
CA GLN A 140 12.51 3.11 13.95
C GLN A 140 12.48 3.15 15.49
N PHE A 141 11.48 3.81 16.06
CA PHE A 141 11.31 3.91 17.50
C PHE A 141 11.09 2.53 18.13
N LYS A 142 10.24 1.71 17.51
CA LYS A 142 9.91 0.36 18.00
C LYS A 142 11.09 -0.60 17.89
N GLU A 143 11.81 -0.62 16.77
CA GLU A 143 13.00 -1.46 16.58
C GLU A 143 14.11 -1.08 17.56
N LYS A 144 14.28 0.21 17.90
CA LYS A 144 15.22 0.64 18.94
C LYS A 144 14.84 0.16 20.33
N ALA A 145 13.55 0.16 20.67
CA ALA A 145 13.07 -0.29 21.99
C ALA A 145 13.17 -1.82 22.20
N GLN A 146 13.42 -2.58 21.12
CA GLN A 146 13.60 -4.04 21.18
C GLN A 146 15.06 -4.47 21.35
N ARG A 147 16.01 -3.55 21.21
CA ARG A 147 17.45 -3.78 21.38
C ARG A 147 17.87 -3.38 22.79
#